data_AF-A0A838H1R3-F1
#
_entry.id   AF-A0A838H1R3-F1
#
_cell.length_a   1.000
_cell.length_b   1.000
_cell.length_c   1.000
_cell.angle_alpha   90.00
_cell.angle_beta   90.00
_cell.angle_gamma   90.00
#
_symmetry.space_group_name_H-M   'P 1'
#
loop_
_entity.id
_entity.type
_entity.pdbx_description
1 polymer ?
#
loop_
_entity_poly.entity_id
_entity_poly.type
_entity_poly.pdbx_seq_one_letter_code
_entity_poly.pdbx_strand_id
1 'polypeptide(L)'
;MTEDYLDRIGTLIRDARQGRGYTQAQLADVLKTSQSAVNRIERGHQNLSLEMLAKIGEALDSGIVSVGVPGPLHLRVAGGTELSGSIAVKSSKNAGVALLCASLLNKGRTTLRKVARIEEVNRILEVLTSLGVRSTWLNDANDLELVAPEHLDLSAIDESAARRTRSIIMFLGPLLHDRSEFELPYAGGCDLGTRTVEPHMSALRAFGLDVVATHGFYEATTDPSRRPTRPIVLTERGDTVTENVLLAAARHDGVTVIRN
;
A
#
# COMPACT_ATOMS: atom_id res chain seq x y z
N MET A 1 -20.85 30.20 11.73
CA MET A 1 -20.52 28.78 12.02
C MET A 1 -21.31 27.79 11.16
N THR A 2 -22.49 28.14 10.62
CA THR A 2 -23.32 27.25 9.79
C THR A 2 -22.96 27.24 8.30
N GLU A 3 -22.53 28.37 7.73
CA GLU A 3 -22.16 28.47 6.29
C GLU A 3 -20.93 27.61 5.92
N ASP A 4 -19.91 27.58 6.79
CA ASP A 4 -18.66 26.83 6.55
C ASP A 4 -18.87 25.30 6.45
N TYR A 5 -19.92 24.75 7.09
CA TYR A 5 -20.18 23.30 7.02
C TYR A 5 -20.85 22.88 5.71
N LEU A 6 -21.77 23.69 5.18
CA LEU A 6 -22.47 23.37 3.94
C LEU A 6 -21.53 23.43 2.73
N ASP A 7 -20.59 24.38 2.72
CA ASP A 7 -19.56 24.46 1.67
C ASP A 7 -18.63 23.24 1.67
N ARG A 8 -18.25 22.75 2.86
CA ARG A 8 -17.45 21.53 3.01
C ARG A 8 -18.21 20.29 2.51
N ILE A 9 -19.49 20.13 2.88
CA ILE A 9 -20.33 19.06 2.34
C ILE A 9 -20.44 19.17 0.82
N GLY A 10 -20.71 20.37 0.30
CA GLY A 10 -20.85 20.61 -1.14
C GLY A 10 -19.58 20.24 -1.91
N THR A 11 -18.41 20.54 -1.34
CA THR A 11 -17.10 20.18 -1.90
C THR A 11 -16.90 18.67 -1.89
N LEU A 12 -17.18 17.99 -0.77
CA LEU A 12 -17.09 16.53 -0.67
C LEU A 12 -18.00 15.81 -1.68
N ILE A 13 -19.24 16.27 -1.85
CA ILE A 13 -20.19 15.70 -2.83
C ILE A 13 -19.67 15.91 -4.26
N ARG A 14 -19.12 17.09 -4.56
CA ARG A 14 -18.56 17.42 -5.87
C ARG A 14 -17.36 16.53 -6.21
N ASP A 15 -16.43 16.39 -5.28
CA ASP A 15 -15.22 15.60 -5.44
C ASP A 15 -15.56 14.11 -5.59
N ALA A 16 -16.49 13.59 -4.77
CA ALA A 16 -16.98 12.22 -4.89
C ALA A 16 -17.70 11.97 -6.23
N ARG A 17 -18.52 12.92 -6.71
CA ARG A 17 -19.16 12.82 -8.02
C ARG A 17 -18.12 12.79 -9.15
N GLN A 18 -17.12 13.67 -9.09
CA GLN A 18 -16.05 13.73 -10.08
C GLN A 18 -15.19 12.46 -10.07
N GLY A 19 -14.87 11.91 -8.90
CA GLY A 19 -14.15 10.65 -8.75
C GLY A 19 -14.89 9.46 -9.38
N ARG A 20 -16.22 9.48 -9.37
CA ARG A 20 -17.07 8.47 -10.06
C ARG A 20 -17.28 8.76 -11.56
N GLY A 21 -16.75 9.87 -12.07
CA GLY A 21 -16.91 10.31 -13.46
C GLY A 21 -18.33 10.78 -13.82
N TYR A 22 -19.17 11.10 -12.83
CA TYR A 22 -20.56 11.50 -13.07
C TYR A 22 -20.66 12.99 -13.41
N THR A 23 -21.52 13.34 -14.36
CA THR A 23 -21.98 14.72 -14.55
C THR A 23 -23.03 15.09 -13.48
N GLN A 24 -23.25 16.38 -13.24
CA GLN A 24 -24.31 16.83 -12.32
C GLN A 24 -25.70 16.33 -12.76
N ALA A 25 -25.94 16.19 -14.07
CA ALA A 25 -27.19 15.67 -14.61
C ALA A 25 -27.37 14.18 -14.28
N GLN A 26 -26.33 13.36 -14.44
CA GLN A 26 -26.38 11.94 -14.09
C GLN A 26 -26.59 11.71 -12.60
N LEU A 27 -25.95 12.51 -11.74
CA LEU A 27 -26.21 12.46 -10.31
C LEU A 27 -27.66 12.88 -9.99
N ALA A 28 -28.18 13.89 -10.69
CA ALA A 28 -29.56 14.34 -10.51
C ALA A 28 -30.58 13.25 -10.88
N ASP A 29 -30.35 12.51 -11.96
CA ASP A 29 -31.20 11.39 -12.40
C ASP A 29 -31.25 10.28 -11.35
N VAL A 30 -30.09 9.88 -10.81
CA VAL A 30 -29.99 8.85 -9.76
C VAL A 30 -30.72 9.28 -8.48
N LEU A 31 -30.58 10.56 -8.10
CA LEU A 31 -31.21 11.13 -6.92
C LEU A 31 -32.68 11.52 -7.13
N LYS A 32 -33.22 11.32 -8.35
CA LYS A 32 -34.57 11.76 -8.75
C LYS A 32 -34.81 13.24 -8.41
N THR A 33 -33.83 14.09 -8.71
CA THR A 33 -33.87 15.54 -8.47
C THR A 33 -33.43 16.30 -9.72
N SER A 34 -33.32 17.63 -9.66
CA SER A 34 -32.87 18.44 -10.79
C SER A 34 -31.36 18.70 -10.78
N GLN A 35 -30.75 18.86 -11.97
CA GLN A 35 -29.35 19.29 -12.08
C GLN A 35 -29.08 20.59 -11.32
N SER A 36 -30.05 21.53 -11.34
CA SER A 36 -29.95 22.79 -10.59
C SER A 36 -29.95 22.58 -9.09
N ALA A 37 -30.64 21.57 -8.57
CA ALA A 37 -30.58 21.17 -7.16
C ALA A 37 -29.20 20.60 -6.81
N VAL A 38 -28.64 19.72 -7.65
CA VAL A 38 -27.27 19.19 -7.46
C VAL A 38 -26.23 20.32 -7.46
N ASN A 39 -26.34 21.29 -8.37
CA ASN A 39 -25.43 22.43 -8.40
C ASN A 39 -25.54 23.32 -7.14
N ARG A 40 -26.74 23.54 -6.60
CA ARG A 40 -26.89 24.28 -5.33
C ARG A 40 -26.31 23.51 -4.14
N ILE A 41 -26.48 22.19 -4.13
CA ILE A 41 -25.89 21.30 -3.12
C ILE A 41 -24.37 21.38 -3.15
N GLU A 42 -23.76 21.26 -4.33
CA GLU A 42 -22.29 21.31 -4.48
C GLU A 42 -21.69 22.68 -4.13
N ARG A 43 -22.48 23.74 -4.22
CA ARG A 43 -22.09 25.11 -3.82
C ARG A 43 -22.38 25.42 -2.35
N GLY A 44 -22.87 24.46 -1.55
CA GLY A 44 -23.23 24.71 -0.15
C GLY A 44 -24.47 25.60 0.03
N HIS A 45 -25.20 25.91 -1.05
CA HIS A 45 -26.35 26.82 -1.04
C HIS A 45 -27.69 26.11 -0.77
N GLN A 46 -27.65 24.85 -0.31
CA GLN A 46 -28.86 24.07 -0.05
C GLN A 46 -28.72 23.24 1.23
N ASN A 47 -29.68 23.39 2.14
CA ASN A 47 -29.80 22.53 3.30
C ASN A 47 -30.19 21.11 2.85
N LEU A 48 -29.53 20.11 3.43
CA LEU A 48 -29.76 18.70 3.12
C LEU A 48 -30.32 17.98 4.34
N SER A 49 -31.35 17.16 4.14
CA SER A 49 -31.77 16.21 5.17
C SER A 49 -30.77 15.06 5.28
N LEU A 50 -30.74 14.39 6.43
CA LEU A 50 -29.92 13.18 6.62
C LEU A 50 -30.27 12.08 5.61
N GLU A 51 -31.55 11.94 5.26
CA GLU A 51 -32.00 11.00 4.23
C GLU A 51 -31.44 11.36 2.85
N MET A 52 -31.39 12.65 2.50
CA MET A 52 -30.82 13.11 1.25
C MET A 52 -29.30 12.88 1.22
N LEU A 53 -28.60 13.14 2.33
CA LEU A 53 -27.18 12.86 2.46
C LEU A 53 -26.86 11.36 2.33
N ALA A 54 -27.69 10.49 2.92
CA ALA A 54 -27.55 9.04 2.80
C ALA A 54 -27.74 8.57 1.35
N LYS A 55 -28.77 9.07 0.65
CA LYS A 55 -29.01 8.77 -0.78
C LYS A 55 -27.85 9.23 -1.66
N ILE A 56 -27.26 10.40 -1.37
CA ILE A 56 -26.08 10.89 -2.08
C ILE A 56 -24.86 10.01 -1.80
N GLY A 57 -24.65 9.62 -0.54
CA GLY A 57 -23.57 8.70 -0.16
C GLY A 57 -23.68 7.34 -0.87
N GLU A 58 -24.88 6.77 -0.95
CA GLU A 58 -25.17 5.52 -1.66
C GLU A 58 -24.97 5.68 -3.18
N ALA A 59 -25.50 6.76 -3.78
CA ALA A 59 -25.37 7.05 -5.21
C ALA A 59 -23.91 7.26 -5.65
N LEU A 60 -23.08 7.78 -4.74
CA LEU A 60 -21.68 8.09 -5.01
C LEU A 60 -20.71 7.01 -4.49
N ASP A 61 -21.21 5.98 -3.79
CA ASP A 61 -20.38 4.98 -3.09
C ASP A 61 -19.32 5.65 -2.20
N SER A 62 -19.77 6.70 -1.50
CA SER A 62 -18.92 7.56 -0.67
C SER A 62 -19.52 7.67 0.72
N GLY A 63 -18.69 7.45 1.74
CA GLY A 63 -19.04 7.57 3.16
C GLY A 63 -19.20 9.03 3.61
N ILE A 64 -20.02 9.82 2.90
CA ILE A 64 -20.25 11.25 3.12
C ILE A 64 -20.87 11.51 4.50
N VAL A 65 -21.61 10.53 5.03
CA VAL A 65 -22.16 10.54 6.39
C VAL A 65 -21.44 9.50 7.23
N SER A 66 -20.50 9.93 8.06
CA SER A 66 -20.08 9.13 9.23
C SER A 66 -20.82 9.66 10.46
N VAL A 67 -21.67 8.85 11.09
CA VAL A 67 -22.22 9.19 12.41
C VAL A 67 -21.13 8.92 13.44
N GLY A 68 -20.38 9.95 13.79
CA GLY A 68 -19.31 9.90 14.79
C GLY A 68 -18.62 11.24 14.88
N VAL A 69 -18.17 11.61 16.08
CA VAL A 69 -17.32 12.79 16.28
C VAL A 69 -16.03 12.56 15.47
N PRO A 70 -15.60 13.50 14.61
CA PRO A 70 -14.30 13.40 13.97
C PRO A 70 -13.24 13.50 15.06
N GLY A 71 -12.68 12.36 15.42
CA GLY A 71 -11.76 12.23 16.54
C GLY A 71 -11.32 10.78 16.71
N PRO A 72 -10.25 10.54 17.49
CA PRO A 72 -9.79 9.19 17.77
C PRO A 72 -10.94 8.35 18.36
N LEU A 73 -11.15 7.16 17.81
CA LEU A 73 -12.09 6.19 18.35
C LEU A 73 -11.55 5.68 19.69
N HIS A 74 -12.26 5.95 20.77
CA HIS A 74 -11.93 5.43 22.09
C HIS A 74 -12.77 4.18 22.39
N LEU A 75 -12.10 3.08 22.76
CA LEU A 75 -12.76 1.88 23.29
C LEU A 75 -12.75 1.94 24.81
N ARG A 76 -13.92 1.87 25.45
CA ARG A 76 -14.05 1.73 26.90
C ARG A 76 -14.31 0.26 27.24
N VAL A 77 -13.37 -0.37 27.94
CA VAL A 77 -13.51 -1.75 28.42
C VAL A 77 -14.06 -1.74 29.85
N ALA A 78 -15.17 -2.44 30.09
CA ALA A 78 -15.64 -2.73 31.44
C ALA A 78 -14.98 -4.03 31.92
N GLY A 79 -14.10 -3.93 32.92
CA GLY A 79 -13.31 -5.06 33.44
C GLY A 79 -14.12 -6.01 34.33
N GLY A 80 -13.41 -7.00 34.91
CA GLY A 80 -14.00 -7.99 35.84
C GLY A 80 -14.62 -9.21 35.15
N THR A 81 -14.51 -9.32 33.82
CA THR A 81 -15.02 -10.47 33.06
C THR A 81 -13.87 -11.42 32.72
N GLU A 82 -13.97 -12.67 33.15
CA GLU A 82 -13.08 -13.75 32.71
C GLU A 82 -13.47 -14.19 31.29
N LEU A 83 -12.51 -14.19 30.36
CA LEU A 83 -12.74 -14.62 28.98
C LEU A 83 -12.48 -16.11 28.84
N SER A 84 -13.45 -16.86 28.32
CA SER A 84 -13.30 -18.29 27.97
C SER A 84 -13.89 -18.57 26.58
N GLY A 85 -13.27 -19.48 25.83
CA GLY A 85 -13.70 -19.87 24.48
C GLY A 85 -12.55 -19.98 23.48
N SER A 86 -12.88 -19.93 22.19
CA SER A 86 -11.94 -20.00 21.07
C SER A 86 -12.20 -18.90 20.06
N ILE A 87 -11.14 -18.37 19.45
CA ILE A 87 -11.24 -17.37 18.36
C ILE A 87 -10.56 -17.89 17.10
N ALA A 88 -11.12 -17.55 15.94
CA ALA A 88 -10.44 -17.74 14.67
C ALA A 88 -9.41 -16.63 14.48
N VAL A 89 -8.14 -16.99 14.27
CA VAL A 89 -7.08 -16.03 13.96
C VAL A 89 -7.06 -15.71 12.47
N LYS A 90 -6.83 -14.44 12.15
CA LYS A 90 -6.60 -14.01 10.76
C LYS A 90 -5.19 -14.41 10.33
N SER A 91 -4.97 -14.45 9.02
CA SER A 91 -3.64 -14.68 8.44
C SER A 91 -2.64 -13.59 8.85
N SER A 92 -1.36 -13.96 8.88
CA SER A 92 -0.28 -13.06 9.29
C SER A 92 -0.12 -11.90 8.29
N LYS A 93 -0.24 -10.67 8.79
CA LYS A 93 0.07 -9.44 8.05
C LYS A 93 1.49 -9.49 7.48
N ASN A 94 2.48 -9.74 8.35
CA ASN A 94 3.90 -9.60 7.99
C ASN A 94 4.30 -10.64 6.95
N ALA A 95 3.84 -11.89 7.10
CA ALA A 95 4.08 -12.92 6.10
C ALA A 95 3.42 -12.58 4.75
N GLY A 96 2.19 -12.03 4.78
CA GLY A 96 1.52 -11.55 3.58
C GLY A 96 2.32 -10.48 2.85
N VAL A 97 2.81 -9.48 3.57
CA VAL A 97 3.64 -8.39 3.02
C VAL A 97 4.95 -8.93 2.42
N ALA A 98 5.66 -9.79 3.15
CA ALA A 98 6.90 -10.38 2.64
C ALA A 98 6.68 -11.18 1.35
N LEU A 99 5.58 -11.95 1.28
CA LEU A 99 5.20 -12.72 0.09
C LEU A 99 4.77 -11.82 -1.09
N LEU A 100 4.16 -10.67 -0.83
CA LEU A 100 3.86 -9.67 -1.87
C LEU A 100 5.15 -9.14 -2.49
N CYS A 101 6.13 -8.77 -1.67
CA CYS A 101 7.45 -8.33 -2.16
C CYS A 101 8.17 -9.47 -2.90
N ALA A 102 8.11 -10.69 -2.38
CA ALA A 102 8.70 -11.88 -3.01
C ALA A 102 8.08 -12.20 -4.38
N SER A 103 6.83 -11.79 -4.63
CA SER A 103 6.16 -12.04 -5.90
C SER A 103 6.90 -11.42 -7.11
N LEU A 104 7.70 -10.37 -6.89
CA LEU A 104 8.56 -9.74 -7.89
C LEU A 104 9.68 -10.65 -8.40
N LEU A 105 10.07 -11.68 -7.64
CA LEU A 105 11.07 -12.67 -8.09
C LEU A 105 10.51 -13.61 -9.16
N ASN A 106 9.19 -13.78 -9.21
CA ASN A 106 8.53 -14.71 -10.10
C ASN A 106 8.13 -14.02 -11.42
N LYS A 107 8.30 -14.73 -12.53
CA LYS A 107 7.78 -14.29 -13.84
C LYS A 107 6.48 -15.05 -14.12
N GLY A 108 5.41 -14.34 -14.47
CA GLY A 108 4.09 -14.91 -14.71
C GLY A 108 3.17 -14.83 -13.49
N ARG A 109 2.47 -15.93 -13.17
CA ARG A 109 1.38 -15.94 -12.18
C ARG A 109 1.85 -16.44 -10.82
N THR A 110 1.54 -15.67 -9.78
CA THR A 110 1.67 -16.04 -8.36
C THR A 110 0.29 -16.02 -7.72
N THR A 111 -0.07 -17.05 -6.95
CA THR A 111 -1.31 -17.08 -6.16
C THR A 111 -0.98 -17.19 -4.68
N LEU A 112 -1.30 -16.15 -3.93
CA LEU A 112 -1.15 -16.11 -2.48
C LEU A 112 -2.50 -16.47 -1.84
N ARG A 113 -2.52 -17.49 -0.98
CA ARG A 113 -3.75 -17.99 -0.36
C ARG A 113 -4.03 -17.29 0.96
N LYS A 114 -5.30 -16.97 1.22
CA LYS A 114 -5.77 -16.40 2.49
C LYS A 114 -5.02 -15.13 2.92
N VAL A 115 -4.73 -14.21 2.00
CA VAL A 115 -4.05 -12.95 2.32
C VAL A 115 -4.99 -12.02 3.08
N ALA A 116 -4.50 -11.34 4.12
CA ALA A 116 -5.32 -10.38 4.86
C ALA A 116 -5.62 -9.14 4.00
N ARG A 117 -6.90 -8.76 3.87
CA ARG A 117 -7.32 -7.50 3.24
C ARG A 117 -7.23 -6.35 4.24
N ILE A 118 -6.04 -5.79 4.35
CA ILE A 118 -5.72 -4.70 5.29
C ILE A 118 -4.93 -3.62 4.58
N GLU A 119 -4.91 -2.44 5.19
CA GLU A 119 -4.29 -1.23 4.63
C GLU A 119 -2.85 -1.42 4.16
N GLU A 120 -2.02 -2.15 4.91
CA GLU A 120 -0.63 -2.41 4.50
C GLU A 120 -0.54 -3.25 3.21
N VAL A 121 -1.39 -4.27 3.09
CA VAL A 121 -1.44 -5.12 1.89
C VAL A 121 -1.91 -4.31 0.71
N ASN A 122 -2.93 -3.47 0.90
CA ASN A 122 -3.44 -2.59 -0.15
C ASN A 122 -2.38 -1.61 -0.66
N ARG A 123 -1.59 -0.99 0.24
CA ARG A 123 -0.49 -0.09 -0.15
C ARG A 123 0.57 -0.79 -1.01
N ILE A 124 0.95 -2.02 -0.66
CA ILE A 124 1.90 -2.78 -1.49
C ILE A 124 1.27 -3.19 -2.83
N LEU A 125 -0.03 -3.52 -2.84
CA LEU A 125 -0.76 -3.80 -4.08
C LEU A 125 -0.86 -2.58 -4.99
N GLU A 126 -1.11 -1.39 -4.45
CA GLU A 126 -1.12 -0.12 -5.19
C GLU A 126 0.22 0.09 -5.90
N VAL A 127 1.33 -0.07 -5.18
CA VAL A 127 2.67 0.02 -5.77
C VAL A 127 2.87 -1.07 -6.83
N LEU A 128 2.62 -2.35 -6.52
CA LEU A 128 2.79 -3.44 -7.50
C LEU A 128 1.97 -3.19 -8.77
N THR A 129 0.73 -2.75 -8.64
CA THR A 129 -0.15 -2.45 -9.77
C THR A 129 0.32 -1.24 -10.55
N SER A 130 0.89 -0.22 -9.91
CA SER A 130 1.49 0.92 -10.63
C SER A 130 2.72 0.50 -11.44
N LEU A 131 3.47 -0.53 -11.00
CA LEU A 131 4.57 -1.14 -11.76
C LEU A 131 4.10 -2.05 -12.92
N GLY A 132 2.78 -2.21 -13.11
CA GLY A 132 2.17 -3.05 -14.13
C GLY A 132 1.77 -4.45 -13.69
N VAL A 133 1.92 -4.81 -12.40
CA VAL A 133 1.47 -6.11 -11.88
C VAL A 133 -0.05 -6.14 -11.76
N ARG A 134 -0.71 -7.02 -12.50
CA ARG A 134 -2.15 -7.21 -12.35
C ARG A 134 -2.44 -7.95 -11.04
N SER A 135 -3.26 -7.34 -10.18
CA SER A 135 -3.73 -7.94 -8.93
C SER A 135 -5.23 -8.28 -9.03
N THR A 136 -5.63 -9.46 -8.56
CA THR A 136 -7.04 -9.90 -8.61
C THR A 136 -7.38 -10.79 -7.43
N TRP A 137 -8.39 -10.40 -6.65
CA TRP A 137 -8.95 -11.24 -5.58
C TRP A 137 -9.87 -12.30 -6.19
N LEU A 138 -9.62 -13.58 -5.90
CA LEU A 138 -10.26 -14.69 -6.60
C LEU A 138 -11.53 -15.21 -5.92
N ASN A 139 -11.64 -15.05 -4.60
CA ASN A 139 -12.71 -15.64 -3.80
C ASN A 139 -12.90 -14.94 -2.44
N ASP A 140 -13.93 -15.37 -1.71
CA ASP A 140 -14.24 -14.90 -0.35
C ASP A 140 -13.24 -15.41 0.71
N ALA A 141 -12.40 -16.39 0.36
CA ALA A 141 -11.32 -16.87 1.22
C ALA A 141 -10.08 -15.94 1.20
N ASN A 142 -10.15 -14.83 0.45
CA ASN A 142 -9.06 -13.87 0.26
C ASN A 142 -7.82 -14.47 -0.42
N ASP A 143 -8.03 -15.32 -1.43
CA ASP A 143 -6.95 -15.68 -2.32
C ASP A 143 -6.69 -14.56 -3.32
N LEU A 144 -5.40 -14.22 -3.50
CA LEU A 144 -4.92 -13.13 -4.31
C LEU A 144 -4.06 -13.67 -5.45
N GLU A 145 -4.47 -13.39 -6.68
CA GLU A 145 -3.68 -13.60 -7.88
C GLU A 145 -2.87 -12.35 -8.21
N LEU A 146 -1.58 -12.54 -8.49
CA LEU A 146 -0.67 -11.55 -9.03
C LEU A 146 -0.14 -12.07 -10.36
N VAL A 147 -0.21 -11.26 -11.41
CA VAL A 147 0.40 -11.55 -12.70
C VAL A 147 1.38 -10.44 -13.03
N ALA A 148 2.66 -10.78 -12.98
CA ALA A 148 3.74 -9.87 -13.31
C ALA A 148 3.81 -9.65 -14.84
N PRO A 149 4.02 -8.42 -15.32
CA PRO A 149 4.31 -8.16 -16.72
C PRO A 149 5.67 -8.73 -17.11
N GLU A 150 5.95 -8.77 -18.42
CA GLU A 150 7.28 -9.13 -18.91
C GLU A 150 8.36 -8.18 -18.38
N HIS A 151 8.04 -6.88 -18.39
CA HIS A 151 8.87 -5.81 -17.87
C HIS A 151 8.07 -4.94 -16.90
N LEU A 152 8.65 -4.68 -15.72
CA LEU A 152 8.11 -3.72 -14.76
C LEU A 152 8.36 -2.29 -15.26
N ASP A 153 7.37 -1.42 -15.09
CA ASP A 153 7.50 0.02 -15.31
C ASP A 153 7.81 0.73 -13.99
N LEU A 154 9.10 0.81 -13.66
CA LEU A 154 9.57 1.49 -12.44
C LEU A 154 9.35 3.00 -12.49
N SER A 155 9.19 3.59 -13.69
CA SER A 155 8.90 5.03 -13.83
C SER A 155 7.47 5.38 -13.43
N ALA A 156 6.56 4.40 -13.43
CA ALA A 156 5.17 4.54 -13.03
C ALA A 156 4.92 4.21 -11.56
N ILE A 157 5.96 4.20 -10.70
CA ILE A 157 5.79 3.88 -9.29
C ILE A 157 4.84 4.87 -8.59
N ASP A 158 3.84 4.36 -7.86
CA ASP A 158 2.97 5.19 -7.03
C ASP A 158 3.75 5.64 -5.79
N GLU A 159 4.38 6.80 -5.90
CA GLU A 159 5.16 7.39 -4.82
C GLU A 159 4.31 7.63 -3.57
N SER A 160 3.03 7.97 -3.74
CA SER A 160 2.15 8.30 -2.62
C SER A 160 1.89 7.07 -1.76
N ALA A 161 1.66 5.91 -2.38
CA ALA A 161 1.50 4.62 -1.74
C ALA A 161 2.83 4.10 -1.18
N ALA A 162 3.93 4.21 -1.94
CA ALA A 162 5.26 3.77 -1.56
C ALA A 162 5.78 4.51 -0.30
N ARG A 163 5.66 5.83 -0.26
CA ARG A 163 6.07 6.68 0.89
C ARG A 163 5.21 6.48 2.13
N ARG A 164 4.13 5.72 1.99
CA ARG A 164 3.12 5.47 3.00
C ARG A 164 3.35 4.13 3.70
N THR A 165 4.28 3.30 3.23
CA THR A 165 4.66 2.02 3.85
C THR A 165 6.16 1.98 4.12
N ARG A 166 6.57 1.27 5.17
CA ARG A 166 8.00 0.97 5.41
C ARG A 166 8.48 -0.23 4.60
N SER A 167 7.56 -1.07 4.17
CA SER A 167 7.86 -2.36 3.53
C SER A 167 8.36 -2.20 2.09
N ILE A 168 8.27 -1.01 1.50
CA ILE A 168 8.79 -0.72 0.15
C ILE A 168 10.28 -1.03 0.02
N ILE A 169 11.05 -0.92 1.10
CA ILE A 169 12.49 -1.25 1.10
C ILE A 169 12.78 -2.70 0.71
N MET A 170 11.82 -3.60 0.92
CA MET A 170 11.94 -5.00 0.52
C MET A 170 11.92 -5.21 -0.99
N PHE A 171 11.63 -4.18 -1.79
CA PHE A 171 11.72 -4.27 -3.25
C PHE A 171 13.18 -4.26 -3.73
N LEU A 172 14.14 -3.78 -2.92
CA LEU A 172 15.56 -3.79 -3.27
C LEU A 172 16.07 -5.21 -3.60
N GLY A 173 15.74 -6.20 -2.77
CA GLY A 173 16.14 -7.60 -2.92
C GLY A 173 15.71 -8.26 -4.24
N PRO A 174 14.42 -8.19 -4.63
CA PRO A 174 13.98 -8.72 -5.91
C PRO A 174 14.38 -7.86 -7.10
N LEU A 175 14.31 -6.52 -7.01
CA LEU A 175 14.56 -5.64 -8.17
C LEU A 175 16.02 -5.61 -8.61
N LEU A 176 16.98 -5.92 -7.73
CA LEU A 176 18.39 -6.05 -8.12
C LEU A 176 18.62 -7.11 -9.21
N HIS A 177 17.68 -8.04 -9.39
CA HIS A 177 17.74 -9.06 -10.46
C HIS A 177 17.05 -8.65 -11.75
N ASP A 178 16.30 -7.54 -11.76
CA ASP A 178 15.49 -7.10 -12.90
C ASP A 178 16.14 -5.95 -13.69
N ARG A 179 16.78 -4.99 -12.98
CA ARG A 179 17.44 -3.81 -13.57
C ARG A 179 18.83 -3.59 -12.98
N SER A 180 19.77 -3.14 -13.83
CA SER A 180 21.08 -2.69 -13.37
C SER A 180 21.01 -1.38 -12.59
N GLU A 181 20.02 -0.55 -12.87
CA GLU A 181 19.81 0.75 -12.22
C GLU A 181 18.31 0.98 -11.99
N PHE A 182 17.93 1.44 -10.80
CA PHE A 182 16.56 1.78 -10.47
C PHE A 182 16.46 2.70 -9.25
N GLU A 183 15.31 3.32 -9.06
CA GLU A 183 15.03 4.21 -7.94
C GLU A 183 13.81 3.71 -7.14
N LEU A 184 13.86 3.84 -5.82
CA LEU A 184 12.72 3.58 -4.93
C LEU A 184 12.42 4.79 -4.05
N PRO A 185 11.16 5.23 -3.91
CA PRO A 185 10.79 6.27 -2.97
C PRO A 185 11.16 5.89 -1.54
N TYR A 186 11.48 6.89 -0.72
CA TYR A 186 11.73 6.67 0.70
C TYR A 186 10.54 6.02 1.41
N ALA A 187 10.87 5.03 2.24
CA ALA A 187 9.93 4.37 3.13
C ALA A 187 9.29 5.37 4.12
N GLY A 188 8.00 5.19 4.40
CA GLY A 188 7.24 6.09 5.27
C GLY A 188 7.72 6.16 6.72
N GLY A 189 7.72 7.36 7.29
CA GLY A 189 8.20 7.61 8.65
C GLY A 189 9.72 7.57 8.79
N CYS A 190 10.44 7.81 7.69
CA CYS A 190 11.87 7.99 7.62
C CYS A 190 12.22 9.49 7.56
N ASP A 191 11.97 10.23 8.65
CA ASP A 191 12.46 11.61 8.78
C ASP A 191 13.96 11.65 9.14
N LEU A 192 14.60 10.49 9.37
CA LEU A 192 15.98 10.33 9.88
C LEU A 192 16.99 9.79 8.85
N GLY A 193 16.64 9.67 7.56
CA GLY A 193 17.59 9.37 6.48
C GLY A 193 18.19 7.96 6.51
N THR A 194 19.44 7.83 6.04
CA THR A 194 20.17 6.57 5.76
C THR A 194 20.30 5.58 6.92
N ARG A 195 20.21 6.04 8.17
CA ARG A 195 20.51 5.21 9.36
C ARG A 195 19.56 4.03 9.56
N THR A 196 18.29 4.16 9.18
CA THR A 196 17.31 3.07 9.34
C THR A 196 17.39 2.03 8.21
N VAL A 197 18.13 2.31 7.14
CA VAL A 197 18.19 1.45 5.96
C VAL A 197 19.57 0.84 5.73
N GLU A 198 20.60 1.39 6.38
CA GLU A 198 21.98 0.90 6.34
C GLU A 198 22.10 -0.63 6.52
N PRO A 199 21.33 -1.30 7.41
CA PRO A 199 21.41 -2.75 7.54
C PRO A 199 21.02 -3.51 6.26
N HIS A 200 20.01 -3.02 5.53
CA HIS A 200 19.66 -3.56 4.22
C HIS A 200 20.76 -3.32 3.19
N MET A 201 21.29 -2.10 3.13
CA MET A 201 22.31 -1.73 2.14
C MET A 201 23.60 -2.53 2.36
N SER A 202 24.05 -2.61 3.61
CA SER A 202 25.22 -3.38 3.99
C SER A 202 25.09 -4.86 3.63
N ALA A 203 23.91 -5.46 3.88
CA ALA A 203 23.67 -6.87 3.57
C ALA A 203 23.52 -7.13 2.06
N LEU A 204 22.80 -6.27 1.34
CA LEU A 204 22.56 -6.41 -0.10
C LEU A 204 23.79 -6.08 -0.95
N ARG A 205 24.74 -5.28 -0.43
CA ARG A 205 26.04 -5.03 -1.09
C ARG A 205 26.83 -6.31 -1.38
N ALA A 206 26.61 -7.37 -0.60
CA ALA A 206 27.20 -8.69 -0.87
C ALA A 206 26.73 -9.30 -2.21
N PHE A 207 25.54 -8.91 -2.70
CA PHE A 207 24.97 -9.31 -3.98
C PHE A 207 25.24 -8.31 -5.10
N GLY A 208 26.05 -7.28 -4.86
CA GLY A 208 26.35 -6.26 -5.88
C GLY A 208 25.44 -5.05 -5.87
N LEU A 209 24.49 -4.95 -4.94
CA LEU A 209 23.63 -3.79 -4.83
C LEU A 209 24.34 -2.65 -4.06
N ASP A 210 24.58 -1.53 -4.73
CA ASP A 210 24.96 -0.29 -4.08
C ASP A 210 23.78 0.69 -4.11
N VAL A 211 23.53 1.35 -2.98
CA VAL A 211 22.38 2.24 -2.84
C VAL A 211 22.82 3.56 -2.25
N VAL A 212 22.47 4.64 -2.94
CA VAL A 212 22.69 6.02 -2.50
C VAL A 212 21.33 6.61 -2.14
N ALA A 213 21.23 7.15 -0.93
CA ALA A 213 20.03 7.84 -0.49
C ALA A 213 20.15 9.32 -0.87
N THR A 214 19.27 9.81 -1.76
CA THR A 214 19.30 11.18 -2.30
C THR A 214 18.07 11.99 -1.84
N HIS A 215 17.54 12.92 -2.63
CA HIS A 215 16.42 13.77 -2.21
C HIS A 215 15.07 13.05 -2.37
N GLY A 216 14.78 12.13 -1.43
CA GLY A 216 13.50 11.44 -1.37
C GLY A 216 13.48 10.05 -2.01
N PHE A 217 14.61 9.57 -2.52
CA PHE A 217 14.73 8.29 -3.22
C PHE A 217 15.99 7.52 -2.80
N TYR A 218 15.90 6.21 -2.89
CA TYR A 218 17.03 5.28 -2.90
C TYR A 218 17.40 5.02 -4.35
N GLU A 219 18.53 5.55 -4.80
CA GLU A 219 19.12 5.27 -6.10
C GLU A 219 19.96 4.01 -5.99
N ALA A 220 19.56 2.96 -6.68
CA ALA A 220 20.18 1.65 -6.62
C ALA A 220 20.91 1.32 -7.92
N THR A 221 22.14 0.84 -7.79
CA THR A 221 22.95 0.30 -8.89
C THR A 221 23.36 -1.13 -8.55
N THR A 222 23.32 -2.03 -9.53
CA THR A 222 23.63 -3.44 -9.32
C THR A 222 24.80 -3.86 -10.19
N ASP A 223 25.82 -4.45 -9.56
CA ASP A 223 26.87 -5.21 -10.22
C ASP A 223 26.48 -6.70 -10.32
N PRO A 224 25.97 -7.16 -11.49
CA PRO A 224 25.50 -8.53 -11.66
C PRO A 224 26.65 -9.55 -11.69
N SER A 225 27.91 -9.14 -11.62
CA SER A 225 29.06 -10.04 -11.49
C SER A 225 29.40 -10.36 -10.03
N ARG A 226 28.91 -9.54 -9.08
CA ARG A 226 29.24 -9.68 -7.68
C ARG A 226 28.48 -10.86 -7.05
N ARG A 227 29.19 -11.63 -6.25
CA ARG A 227 28.67 -12.82 -5.55
C ARG A 227 29.10 -12.76 -4.09
N PRO A 228 28.28 -13.16 -3.10
CA PRO A 228 28.72 -13.31 -1.73
C PRO A 228 29.82 -14.37 -1.65
N THR A 229 31.03 -13.98 -1.24
CA THR A 229 32.19 -14.87 -1.07
C THR A 229 32.41 -15.31 0.37
N ARG A 230 31.65 -14.72 1.30
CA ARG A 230 31.74 -14.91 2.75
C ARG A 230 30.34 -14.79 3.36
N PRO A 231 30.12 -15.34 4.56
CA PRO A 231 28.85 -15.17 5.26
C PRO A 231 28.47 -13.69 5.37
N ILE A 232 27.21 -13.39 5.08
CA ILE A 232 26.61 -12.07 5.25
C ILE A 232 26.27 -11.93 6.73
N VAL A 233 26.95 -11.01 7.42
CA VAL A 233 26.70 -10.71 8.83
C VAL A 233 25.72 -9.55 8.91
N LEU A 234 24.54 -9.80 9.47
CA LEU A 234 23.55 -8.76 9.68
C LEU A 234 23.99 -7.88 10.85
N THR A 235 24.02 -6.56 10.64
CA THR A 235 24.39 -5.59 11.69
C THR A 235 23.29 -5.40 12.73
N GLU A 236 22.06 -5.82 12.41
CA GLU A 236 20.93 -5.84 13.33
C GLU A 236 20.12 -7.14 13.20
N ARG A 237 19.38 -7.47 14.28
CA ARG A 237 18.45 -8.61 14.30
C ARG A 237 17.09 -8.23 13.72
N GLY A 238 17.06 -7.76 12.48
CA GLY A 238 15.85 -7.32 11.78
C GLY A 238 15.21 -8.44 10.96
N ASP A 239 13.90 -8.64 11.12
CA ASP A 239 13.10 -9.56 10.30
C ASP A 239 13.14 -9.12 8.82
N THR A 240 12.83 -7.85 8.57
CA THR A 240 12.74 -7.25 7.24
C THR A 240 14.09 -7.28 6.51
N VAL A 241 15.21 -7.06 7.23
CA VAL A 241 16.56 -7.17 6.65
C VAL A 241 16.85 -8.59 6.22
N THR A 242 16.56 -9.55 7.11
CA THR A 242 16.74 -10.98 6.83
C THR A 242 15.91 -11.39 5.62
N GLU A 243 14.64 -11.00 5.57
CA GLU A 243 13.75 -11.25 4.44
C GLU A 243 14.30 -10.67 3.13
N ASN A 244 14.76 -9.41 3.13
CA ASN A 244 15.31 -8.77 1.93
C ASN A 244 16.55 -9.51 1.39
N VAL A 245 17.42 -9.98 2.29
CA VAL A 245 18.60 -10.81 1.96
C VAL A 245 18.18 -12.17 1.40
N LEU A 246 17.11 -12.79 1.94
CA LEU A 246 16.56 -14.03 1.41
C LEU A 246 16.00 -13.83 -0.01
N LEU A 247 15.31 -12.71 -0.28
CA LEU A 247 14.80 -12.39 -1.61
C LEU A 247 15.96 -12.20 -2.61
N ALA A 248 17.02 -11.50 -2.21
CA ALA A 248 18.22 -11.35 -3.02
C ALA A 248 18.91 -12.70 -3.30
N ALA A 249 19.02 -13.56 -2.29
CA ALA A 249 19.66 -14.87 -2.41
C ALA A 249 18.87 -15.83 -3.31
N ALA A 250 17.54 -15.72 -3.37
CA ALA A 250 16.66 -16.67 -4.07
C ALA A 250 16.90 -16.76 -5.58
N ARG A 251 17.48 -15.73 -6.20
CA ARG A 251 17.78 -15.66 -7.63
C ARG A 251 19.29 -15.73 -7.93
N HIS A 252 20.09 -16.01 -6.92
CA HIS A 252 21.54 -16.05 -7.02
C HIS A 252 22.04 -17.50 -7.08
N ASP A 253 22.95 -17.80 -8.00
CA ASP A 253 23.56 -19.13 -8.10
C ASP A 253 24.54 -19.40 -6.95
N GLY A 254 24.34 -20.50 -6.23
CA GLY A 254 25.23 -20.94 -5.15
C GLY A 254 24.64 -20.82 -3.76
N VAL A 255 25.48 -20.97 -2.74
CA VAL A 255 25.07 -21.01 -1.34
C VAL A 255 25.30 -19.67 -0.67
N THR A 256 24.22 -19.05 -0.19
CA THR A 256 24.28 -17.87 0.68
C THR A 256 24.21 -18.31 2.14
N VAL A 257 25.13 -17.80 2.98
CA VAL A 257 25.11 -18.01 4.43
C VAL A 257 24.85 -16.68 5.13
N ILE A 258 23.77 -16.58 5.89
CA ILE A 258 23.40 -15.41 6.69
C ILE A 258 23.74 -15.69 8.16
N ARG A 259 24.40 -14.75 8.85
CA ARG A 259 24.81 -14.84 10.25
C ARG A 259 24.43 -13.60 11.05
N ASN A 260 24.32 -13.77 12.36
CA ASN A 260 23.96 -12.75 13.34
C ASN A 260 24.63 -13.05 14.68
#